data_AF-A0A3Q1CDG1-F1
#
_entry.id   AF-A0A3Q1CDG1-F1
#
_cell.length_a   1.000
_cell.length_b   1.000
_cell.length_c   1.000
_cell.angle_alpha   90.00
_cell.angle_beta   90.00
_cell.angle_gamma   90.00
#
_symmetry.space_group_name_H-M   'P 1'
#
loop_
_entity.id
_entity.type
_entity.pdbx_description
1 polymer ?
#
loop_
_entity_poly.entity_id
_entity_poly.type
_entity_poly.pdbx_seq_one_letter_code
_entity_poly.pdbx_strand_id
1 'polypeptide(L)'
;MDGDAVILEETPIRREMFHQWICVKNMFLTKDMEYVNVSLPWMPDRFAMVPQLVEKQVKTEKEAALRHGTKTPRYLHIASNTNNRWGHNRSYRLQVYSFAGDHLPESEPEERSMSWARYKVAITKQKDLERTSSSLYNQNGMWTPAVDFSKYVEDNENIENEDLVAWVTAGFLHIPHAEDIPNTVTVGNGGGVLLRPHNYFNEDPSIHSADSVFFSPGAENSCDNNRMACLAQETCSPVLEPFTFHGFEGVMKFED
;
A
#
# COMPACT_ATOMS: atom_id res chain seq x y z
N MET A 1 26.46 -8.94 -31.01
CA MET A 1 26.93 -8.39 -29.73
C MET A 1 25.89 -8.82 -28.72
N ASP A 2 26.07 -10.03 -28.19
CA ASP A 2 25.21 -10.55 -27.14
C ASP A 2 25.74 -9.97 -25.83
N GLY A 3 25.19 -8.83 -25.44
CA GLY A 3 25.38 -8.29 -24.11
C GLY A 3 24.35 -8.94 -23.20
N ASP A 4 24.81 -9.65 -22.18
CA ASP A 4 23.95 -10.16 -21.12
C ASP A 4 23.15 -8.97 -20.54
N ALA A 5 21.82 -9.03 -20.68
CA ALA A 5 20.94 -8.03 -20.09
C ALA A 5 21.06 -8.13 -18.57
N VAL A 6 21.59 -7.09 -17.93
CA VAL A 6 21.52 -6.96 -16.48
C VAL A 6 20.07 -6.66 -16.13
N ILE A 7 19.40 -7.66 -15.57
CA ILE A 7 18.05 -7.51 -15.02
C ILE A 7 18.18 -6.73 -13.71
N LEU A 8 17.50 -5.59 -13.63
CA LEU A 8 17.41 -4.81 -12.40
C LEU A 8 16.02 -4.97 -11.80
N GLU A 9 15.97 -5.22 -10.50
CA GLU A 9 14.75 -5.13 -9.72
C GLU A 9 14.78 -3.84 -8.92
N GLU A 10 13.81 -2.95 -9.17
CA GLU A 10 13.61 -1.76 -8.36
C GLU A 10 12.51 -2.04 -7.34
N THR A 11 12.92 -2.30 -6.10
CA THR A 11 11.99 -2.55 -4.98
C THR A 11 12.21 -1.54 -3.85
N PRO A 12 11.55 -0.37 -3.89
CA PRO A 12 11.46 0.48 -2.71
C PRO A 12 10.59 -0.20 -1.62
N ILE A 13 11.12 -0.29 -0.40
CA ILE A 13 10.29 -0.53 0.79
C ILE A 13 9.62 0.78 1.21
N ARG A 14 8.35 0.70 1.56
CA ARG A 14 7.75 1.67 2.49
C ARG A 14 7.38 0.99 3.79
N ARG A 15 7.88 1.55 4.89
CA ARG A 15 7.35 1.30 6.24
C ARG A 15 6.14 2.21 6.42
N GLU A 16 4.96 1.62 6.53
CA GLU A 16 3.75 2.35 6.90
C GLU A 16 3.44 2.04 8.37
N MET A 17 3.74 3.00 9.25
CA MET A 17 3.36 2.91 10.66
C MET A 17 1.92 3.37 10.83
N PHE A 18 1.04 2.49 11.30
CA PHE A 18 -0.36 2.80 11.58
C PHE A 18 -0.58 3.54 12.90
N HIS A 19 0.51 3.80 13.64
CA HIS A 19 0.53 4.35 15.00
C HIS A 19 -0.23 5.69 15.16
N GLN A 20 -0.43 6.45 14.08
CA GLN A 20 -1.10 7.76 14.14
C GLN A 20 -2.53 7.78 13.56
N TRP A 21 -2.92 6.80 12.74
CA TRP A 21 -4.18 6.85 11.97
C TRP A 21 -5.29 5.95 12.53
N ILE A 22 -4.91 4.89 13.25
CA ILE A 22 -5.81 3.92 13.87
C ILE A 22 -5.15 3.59 15.21
N CYS A 23 -5.85 3.72 16.34
CA CYS A 23 -5.34 3.47 17.70
C CYS A 23 -4.26 2.36 17.81
N VAL A 24 -3.43 2.40 18.86
CA VAL A 24 -2.37 1.40 19.16
C VAL A 24 -2.83 -0.05 19.39
N LYS A 25 -4.12 -0.38 19.18
CA LYS A 25 -4.65 -1.74 19.32
C LYS A 25 -5.49 -2.12 18.11
N ASN A 26 -4.89 -2.92 17.24
CA ASN A 26 -5.45 -3.32 15.95
C ASN A 26 -5.41 -4.85 15.79
N MET A 27 -6.13 -5.33 14.78
CA MET A 27 -6.12 -6.70 14.33
C MET A 27 -5.98 -6.74 12.81
N PHE A 28 -5.31 -7.78 12.29
CA PHE A 28 -5.21 -8.01 10.86
C PHE A 28 -6.34 -8.91 10.38
N LEU A 29 -7.19 -8.38 9.49
CA LEU A 29 -8.29 -9.11 8.88
C LEU A 29 -8.04 -9.26 7.38
N THR A 30 -8.29 -10.45 6.86
CA THR A 30 -8.28 -10.71 5.43
C THR A 30 -9.69 -11.05 4.97
N LYS A 31 -10.07 -10.55 3.80
CA LYS A 31 -11.34 -10.87 3.16
C LYS A 31 -11.13 -11.32 1.72
N ASP A 32 -11.92 -12.27 1.30
CA ASP A 32 -11.94 -12.77 -0.07
C ASP A 32 -13.34 -13.29 -0.45
N MET A 33 -13.46 -13.90 -1.62
CA MET A 33 -14.68 -14.54 -2.10
C MET A 33 -14.42 -16.00 -2.42
N GLU A 34 -15.41 -16.84 -2.16
CA GLU A 34 -15.45 -18.22 -2.63
C GLU A 34 -16.82 -18.50 -3.24
N TYR A 35 -16.88 -19.37 -4.24
CA TYR A 35 -18.17 -19.80 -4.80
C TYR A 35 -18.67 -21.01 -4.05
N VAL A 36 -19.89 -20.92 -3.52
CA VAL A 36 -20.58 -22.02 -2.86
C VAL A 36 -21.72 -22.48 -3.74
N ASN A 37 -21.84 -23.80 -3.93
CA ASN A 37 -22.94 -24.39 -4.65
C ASN A 37 -24.18 -24.43 -3.75
N VAL A 38 -25.23 -23.68 -4.10
CA VAL A 38 -26.44 -23.54 -3.29
C VAL A 38 -27.67 -23.87 -4.14
N SER A 39 -28.65 -24.56 -3.56
CA SER A 39 -29.96 -24.77 -4.20
C SER A 39 -30.74 -23.45 -4.26
N LEU A 40 -31.44 -23.20 -5.37
CA LEU A 40 -32.20 -21.96 -5.51
C LEU A 40 -33.44 -21.99 -4.60
N PRO A 41 -33.63 -21.01 -3.69
CA PRO A 41 -34.77 -21.01 -2.76
C PRO A 41 -36.14 -21.04 -3.45
N TRP A 42 -36.22 -20.53 -4.69
CA TRP A 42 -37.45 -20.51 -5.50
C TRP A 42 -37.56 -21.66 -6.52
N MET A 43 -36.51 -22.48 -6.68
CA MET A 43 -36.49 -23.67 -7.54
C MET A 43 -35.52 -24.71 -6.97
N PRO A 44 -35.93 -25.52 -5.97
CA PRO A 44 -35.02 -26.39 -5.22
C PRO A 44 -34.26 -27.42 -6.06
N ASP A 45 -34.80 -27.81 -7.22
CA ASP A 45 -34.15 -28.74 -8.17
C ASP A 45 -33.01 -28.11 -8.98
N ARG A 46 -32.79 -26.80 -8.84
CA ARG A 46 -31.75 -26.04 -9.53
C ARG A 46 -30.72 -25.55 -8.53
N PHE A 47 -29.47 -25.53 -8.98
CA PHE A 47 -28.33 -25.09 -8.20
C PHE A 47 -27.59 -23.96 -8.91
N ALA A 48 -27.01 -23.06 -8.12
CA ALA A 48 -26.16 -21.98 -8.63
C ALA A 48 -24.89 -21.85 -7.78
N MET A 49 -23.80 -21.50 -8.44
CA MET A 49 -22.57 -21.08 -7.78
C MET A 49 -22.74 -19.63 -7.33
N VAL A 50 -22.92 -19.42 -6.02
CA VAL A 50 -23.13 -18.09 -5.44
C VAL A 50 -21.83 -17.63 -4.78
N PRO A 51 -21.35 -16.42 -5.06
CA PRO A 51 -20.19 -15.88 -4.36
C PRO A 51 -20.55 -15.58 -2.90
N GLN A 52 -19.73 -16.07 -1.99
CA GLN A 52 -19.82 -15.79 -0.56
C GLN A 52 -18.55 -15.09 -0.08
N LEU A 53 -18.74 -14.15 0.85
CA LEU A 53 -17.65 -13.46 1.53
C LEU A 53 -16.98 -14.42 2.52
N VAL A 54 -15.67 -14.55 2.42
CA VAL A 54 -14.86 -15.26 3.39
C VAL A 54 -14.04 -14.23 4.15
N GLU A 55 -14.13 -14.27 5.48
CA GLU A 55 -13.36 -13.40 6.37
C GLU A 55 -12.51 -14.26 7.31
N LYS A 56 -11.24 -13.91 7.44
CA LYS A 56 -10.32 -14.55 8.39
C LYS A 56 -9.55 -13.49 9.16
N GLN A 57 -9.62 -13.57 10.49
CA GLN A 57 -8.68 -12.87 11.36
C GLN A 57 -7.35 -13.64 11.41
N VAL A 58 -6.26 -12.93 11.12
CA VAL A 58 -4.91 -13.47 11.17
C VAL A 58 -4.29 -13.08 12.51
N LYS A 59 -3.68 -14.05 13.18
CA LYS A 59 -3.36 -13.95 14.61
C LYS A 59 -1.87 -13.90 14.92
N THR A 60 -1.02 -14.34 14.01
CA THR A 60 0.44 -14.35 14.21
C THR A 60 1.17 -13.72 13.03
N GLU A 61 2.39 -13.26 13.28
CA GLU A 61 3.21 -12.58 12.27
C GLU A 61 3.54 -13.50 11.08
N LYS A 62 3.84 -14.79 11.31
CA LYS A 62 4.12 -15.73 10.21
C LYS A 62 2.91 -15.93 9.29
N GLU A 63 1.69 -15.98 9.84
CA GLU A 63 0.49 -16.07 9.01
C GLU A 63 0.20 -14.74 8.27
N ALA A 64 0.60 -13.61 8.85
CA ALA A 64 0.44 -12.28 8.27
C ALA A 64 1.58 -11.86 7.33
N ALA A 65 2.59 -12.70 7.17
CA ALA A 65 3.72 -12.50 6.26
C ALA A 65 3.43 -13.10 4.88
N LEU A 66 2.76 -12.31 4.05
CA LEU A 66 2.27 -12.68 2.72
C LEU A 66 3.42 -12.58 1.71
N ARG A 67 3.92 -13.72 1.27
CA ARG A 67 5.04 -13.84 0.31
C ARG A 67 4.63 -13.53 -1.13
N HIS A 68 5.58 -13.06 -1.93
CA HIS A 68 5.41 -13.00 -3.39
C HIS A 68 5.13 -14.39 -3.98
N GLY A 69 4.47 -14.45 -5.14
CA GLY A 69 4.10 -15.72 -5.80
C GLY A 69 3.02 -16.56 -5.11
N THR A 70 2.55 -16.17 -3.91
CA THR A 70 1.49 -16.89 -3.18
C THR A 70 0.11 -16.29 -3.41
N LYS A 71 -0.95 -17.10 -3.25
CA LYS A 71 -2.34 -16.60 -3.29
C LYS A 71 -2.56 -15.63 -2.12
N THR A 72 -2.56 -14.34 -2.44
CA THR A 72 -2.82 -13.27 -1.47
C THR A 72 -4.31 -12.94 -1.44
N PRO A 73 -4.94 -12.81 -0.26
CA PRO A 73 -6.32 -12.34 -0.18
C PRO A 73 -6.50 -10.96 -0.83
N ARG A 74 -7.63 -10.76 -1.51
CA ARG A 74 -7.89 -9.50 -2.24
C ARG A 74 -8.07 -8.28 -1.33
N TYR A 75 -8.46 -8.49 -0.08
CA TYR A 75 -8.72 -7.44 0.89
C TYR A 75 -7.89 -7.69 2.15
N LEU A 76 -6.93 -6.79 2.41
CA LEU A 76 -6.04 -6.82 3.57
C LEU A 76 -6.38 -5.62 4.46
N HIS A 77 -6.78 -5.85 5.71
CA HIS A 77 -7.30 -4.79 6.59
C HIS A 77 -6.54 -4.71 7.89
N ILE A 78 -6.14 -3.50 8.27
CA ILE A 78 -5.82 -3.16 9.66
C ILE A 78 -7.09 -2.62 10.28
N ALA A 79 -7.67 -3.39 11.20
CA ALA A 79 -8.95 -3.10 11.80
C ALA A 79 -8.81 -2.79 13.29
N SER A 80 -9.63 -1.86 13.77
CA SER A 80 -9.83 -1.60 15.19
C SER A 80 -10.91 -2.54 15.74
N ASN A 81 -10.90 -2.77 17.06
CA ASN A 81 -11.99 -3.44 17.76
C ASN A 81 -13.26 -2.57 17.89
N THR A 82 -13.24 -1.34 17.36
CA THR A 82 -14.41 -0.45 17.31
C THR A 82 -15.20 -0.65 16.02
N ASN A 83 -16.52 -0.47 16.11
CA ASN A 83 -17.43 -0.64 14.98
C ASN A 83 -17.98 0.70 14.48
N ASN A 84 -18.31 0.77 13.20
CA ASN A 84 -19.14 1.83 12.66
C ASN A 84 -20.63 1.63 13.04
N ARG A 85 -21.49 2.58 12.65
CA ARG A 85 -22.93 2.53 12.96
C ARG A 85 -23.67 1.31 12.39
N TRP A 86 -23.05 0.59 11.46
CA TRP A 86 -23.59 -0.59 10.79
C TRP A 86 -23.08 -1.90 11.41
N GLY A 87 -22.28 -1.82 12.49
CA GLY A 87 -21.79 -3.00 13.21
C GLY A 87 -20.53 -3.64 12.60
N HIS A 88 -19.88 -3.00 11.63
CA HIS A 88 -18.63 -3.51 11.05
C HIS A 88 -17.41 -2.86 11.69
N ASN A 89 -16.33 -3.64 11.89
CA ASN A 89 -15.05 -3.12 12.38
C ASN A 89 -14.54 -1.97 11.50
N ARG A 90 -14.13 -0.88 12.15
CA ARG A 90 -13.51 0.27 11.51
C ARG A 90 -12.11 -0.13 11.05
N SER A 91 -11.84 -0.02 9.75
CA SER A 91 -10.57 -0.49 9.20
C SER A 91 -10.05 0.37 8.07
N TYR A 92 -8.74 0.32 7.85
CA TYR A 92 -8.15 0.71 6.58
C TYR A 92 -7.69 -0.52 5.82
N ARG A 93 -8.01 -0.55 4.52
CA ARG A 93 -7.58 -1.55 3.58
C ARG A 93 -6.22 -1.14 3.00
N LEU A 94 -5.26 -2.06 3.03
CA LEU A 94 -4.03 -1.98 2.25
C LEU A 94 -4.30 -2.51 0.84
N GLN A 95 -4.09 -1.68 -0.17
CA GLN A 95 -4.20 -2.08 -1.58
C GLN A 95 -2.85 -1.85 -2.26
N VAL A 96 -2.10 -2.94 -2.45
CA VAL A 96 -0.73 -2.93 -2.98
C VAL A 96 -0.75 -3.05 -4.50
N TYR A 97 -0.03 -2.13 -5.17
CA TYR A 97 0.24 -2.11 -6.59
C TYR A 97 1.72 -2.43 -6.79
N SER A 98 1.99 -3.65 -7.24
CA SER A 98 3.34 -4.16 -7.40
C SER A 98 3.36 -5.21 -8.50
N PHE A 99 4.41 -5.19 -9.30
CA PHE A 99 4.75 -6.18 -10.32
C PHE A 99 6.13 -6.77 -10.04
N ALA A 100 6.51 -6.82 -8.75
CA ALA A 100 7.84 -7.23 -8.29
C ALA A 100 8.25 -8.57 -8.90
N GLY A 101 9.56 -8.68 -9.16
CA GLY A 101 10.15 -9.89 -9.66
C GLY A 101 10.26 -10.96 -8.58
N ASP A 102 11.03 -11.99 -8.89
CA ASP A 102 11.45 -12.95 -7.87
C ASP A 102 12.57 -12.32 -7.03
N HIS A 103 12.43 -12.40 -5.72
CA HIS A 103 13.49 -12.00 -4.79
C HIS A 103 14.68 -12.96 -4.87
N LEU A 104 15.84 -12.52 -4.36
CA LEU A 104 17.03 -13.38 -4.26
C LEU A 104 16.70 -14.68 -3.50
N PRO A 105 17.16 -15.87 -3.96
CA PRO A 105 16.89 -17.11 -3.26
C PRO A 105 17.39 -17.08 -1.81
N GLU A 106 16.61 -17.61 -0.87
CA GLU A 106 16.98 -17.68 0.55
C GLU A 106 18.21 -18.57 0.84
N SER A 107 18.68 -19.34 -0.17
CA SER A 107 19.95 -20.06 -0.10
C SER A 107 21.17 -19.15 -0.18
N GLU A 108 21.02 -17.97 -0.79
CA GLU A 108 22.11 -17.02 -0.96
C GLU A 108 22.32 -16.22 0.33
N PRO A 109 23.57 -16.13 0.82
CA PRO A 109 23.83 -15.51 2.12
C PRO A 109 23.58 -13.99 2.13
N GLU A 110 23.57 -13.33 0.97
CA GLU A 110 23.27 -11.91 0.79
C GLU A 110 21.78 -11.59 0.99
N GLU A 111 20.88 -12.56 0.80
CA GLU A 111 19.42 -12.37 0.88
C GLU A 111 19.01 -11.76 2.23
N ARG A 112 19.70 -12.16 3.31
CA ARG A 112 19.46 -11.66 4.66
C ARG A 112 19.58 -10.14 4.79
N SER A 113 20.39 -9.50 3.96
CA SER A 113 20.54 -8.03 3.95
C SER A 113 19.31 -7.30 3.40
N MET A 114 18.45 -8.03 2.70
CA MET A 114 17.25 -7.54 2.03
C MET A 114 16.05 -8.50 2.17
N SER A 115 15.99 -9.23 3.29
CA SER A 115 14.99 -10.29 3.53
C SER A 115 13.53 -9.82 3.58
N TRP A 116 13.30 -8.51 3.55
CA TRP A 116 11.99 -7.91 3.33
C TRP A 116 11.47 -8.12 1.90
N ALA A 117 12.34 -8.31 0.91
CA ALA A 117 12.00 -8.43 -0.50
C ALA A 117 11.16 -9.69 -0.80
N ARG A 118 11.26 -10.73 0.04
CA ARG A 118 10.47 -11.95 -0.11
C ARG A 118 8.98 -11.78 0.22
N TYR A 119 8.61 -10.69 0.88
CA TYR A 119 7.24 -10.43 1.34
C TYR A 119 6.59 -9.31 0.54
N LYS A 120 5.40 -9.59 0.00
CA LYS A 120 4.53 -8.56 -0.56
C LYS A 120 3.98 -7.64 0.52
N VAL A 121 3.51 -8.24 1.61
CA VAL A 121 3.06 -7.56 2.83
C VAL A 121 3.48 -8.42 4.02
N ALA A 122 4.06 -7.81 5.04
CA ALA A 122 4.23 -8.44 6.34
C ALA A 122 3.64 -7.55 7.43
N ILE A 123 2.90 -8.14 8.37
CA ILE A 123 2.38 -7.43 9.54
C ILE A 123 3.14 -7.91 10.76
N THR A 124 3.77 -6.98 11.47
CA THR A 124 4.50 -7.28 12.71
C THR A 124 3.95 -6.44 13.85
N LYS A 125 4.21 -6.89 15.08
CA LYS A 125 4.01 -6.06 16.26
C LYS A 125 5.01 -4.90 16.26
N GLN A 126 4.57 -3.72 16.70
CA GLN A 126 5.46 -2.57 16.85
C GLN A 126 6.45 -2.82 18.00
N LYS A 127 7.75 -2.59 17.72
CA LYS A 127 8.81 -2.56 18.73
C LYS A 127 9.73 -1.37 18.50
N ASP A 128 10.17 -0.74 19.57
CA ASP A 128 11.09 0.42 19.52
C ASP A 128 12.48 0.07 18.96
N LEU A 129 12.87 -1.21 19.00
CA LEU A 129 14.12 -1.71 18.42
C LEU A 129 13.97 -2.14 16.96
N GLU A 130 12.76 -2.17 16.41
CA GLU A 130 12.45 -2.63 15.03
C GLU A 130 11.94 -1.45 14.18
N ARG A 131 12.73 -0.37 14.17
CA ARG A 131 12.33 0.91 13.52
C ARG A 131 12.51 0.92 12.01
N THR A 132 13.40 0.10 11.48
CA THR A 132 13.73 0.08 10.07
C THR A 132 13.83 -1.36 9.62
N SER A 133 13.51 -1.64 8.36
CA SER A 133 13.68 -2.97 7.75
C SER A 133 15.05 -3.15 7.10
N SER A 134 15.88 -2.10 7.11
CA SER A 134 17.24 -2.09 6.57
C SER A 134 18.11 -1.08 7.33
N SER A 135 19.38 -0.97 6.95
CA SER A 135 20.37 -0.04 7.48
C SER A 135 21.34 0.40 6.38
N LEU A 136 21.90 1.60 6.50
CA LEU A 136 22.99 2.07 5.63
C LEU A 136 24.16 1.09 5.58
N TYR A 137 24.40 0.35 6.66
CA TYR A 137 25.50 -0.61 6.77
C TYR A 137 25.22 -1.95 6.06
N ASN A 138 23.96 -2.27 5.73
CA ASN A 138 23.62 -3.54 5.06
C ASN A 138 24.27 -3.65 3.69
N GLN A 139 24.41 -2.55 2.96
CA GLN A 139 25.03 -2.54 1.62
C GLN A 139 26.48 -3.05 1.63
N ASN A 140 27.26 -2.64 2.63
CA ASN A 140 28.68 -2.99 2.74
C ASN A 140 28.94 -4.19 3.66
N GLY A 141 27.90 -4.67 4.35
CA GLY A 141 27.96 -5.79 5.29
C GLY A 141 26.90 -6.85 5.00
N MET A 142 26.66 -7.17 3.72
CA MET A 142 25.52 -8.00 3.29
C MET A 142 25.45 -9.39 3.93
N TRP A 143 26.59 -10.02 4.21
CA TRP A 143 26.65 -11.34 4.85
C TRP A 143 26.46 -11.31 6.38
N THR A 144 26.56 -10.12 6.97
CA THR A 144 26.37 -9.86 8.41
C THR A 144 25.60 -8.54 8.58
N PRO A 145 24.34 -8.48 8.11
CA PRO A 145 23.62 -7.22 8.02
C PRO A 145 23.32 -6.66 9.42
N ALA A 146 23.40 -5.33 9.56
CA ALA A 146 23.07 -4.66 10.81
C ALA A 146 21.58 -4.80 11.17
N VAL A 147 20.73 -4.88 10.15
CA VAL A 147 19.29 -5.15 10.27
C VAL A 147 18.93 -6.31 9.35
N ASP A 148 18.27 -7.32 9.91
CA ASP A 148 17.75 -8.48 9.17
C ASP A 148 16.25 -8.57 9.43
N PHE A 149 15.45 -8.22 8.43
CA PHE A 149 13.99 -8.12 8.55
C PHE A 149 13.31 -9.46 8.83
N SER A 150 13.90 -10.57 8.37
CA SER A 150 13.37 -11.92 8.60
C SER A 150 13.12 -12.20 10.09
N LYS A 151 13.97 -11.66 10.96
CA LYS A 151 13.89 -11.83 12.41
C LYS A 151 12.63 -11.22 13.02
N TYR A 152 12.01 -10.22 12.38
CA TYR A 152 10.78 -9.57 12.85
C TYR A 152 9.53 -10.43 12.58
N VAL A 153 9.66 -11.46 11.74
CA VAL A 153 8.57 -12.40 11.42
C VAL A 153 8.83 -13.77 12.06
N GLU A 154 10.10 -14.13 12.25
CA GLU A 154 10.51 -15.43 12.76
C GLU A 154 10.17 -15.66 14.24
N ASP A 155 10.15 -14.59 15.03
CA ASP A 155 9.70 -14.58 16.43
C ASP A 155 8.19 -14.85 16.58
N ASN A 156 7.41 -14.62 15.52
CA ASN A 156 6.03 -15.11 15.36
C ASN A 156 5.12 -14.73 16.53
N GLU A 157 5.16 -13.46 16.92
CA GLU A 157 4.34 -12.95 18.00
C GLU A 157 2.85 -12.98 17.65
N ASN A 158 2.02 -12.90 18.69
CA ASN A 158 0.59 -12.67 18.52
C ASN A 158 0.36 -11.20 18.13
N ILE A 159 -0.50 -10.97 17.13
CA ILE A 159 -0.84 -9.66 16.58
C ILE A 159 -2.32 -9.28 16.77
N GLU A 160 -3.01 -9.91 17.72
CA GLU A 160 -4.41 -9.62 18.03
C GLU A 160 -4.52 -8.49 19.06
N ASN A 161 -5.15 -7.37 18.67
CA ASN A 161 -5.32 -6.18 19.52
C ASN A 161 -3.99 -5.56 19.99
N GLU A 162 -2.99 -5.61 19.14
CA GLU A 162 -1.65 -5.07 19.38
C GLU A 162 -1.40 -3.83 18.52
N ASP A 163 -0.31 -3.12 18.79
CA ASP A 163 0.16 -2.07 17.90
C ASP A 163 0.85 -2.71 16.70
N LEU A 164 0.37 -2.44 15.50
CA LEU A 164 0.76 -3.17 14.29
C LEU A 164 1.49 -2.25 13.31
N VAL A 165 2.52 -2.78 12.68
CA VAL A 165 3.24 -2.16 11.57
C VAL A 165 3.01 -3.02 10.33
N ALA A 166 2.59 -2.39 9.22
CA ALA A 166 2.60 -3.07 7.92
C ALA A 166 3.85 -2.67 7.14
N TRP A 167 4.57 -3.69 6.71
CA TRP A 167 5.72 -3.57 5.83
C TRP A 167 5.27 -3.96 4.43
N VAL A 168 5.39 -3.03 3.48
CA VAL A 168 4.92 -3.25 2.12
C VAL A 168 6.09 -3.16 1.17
N THR A 169 6.25 -4.20 0.36
CA THR A 169 7.23 -4.24 -0.73
C THR A 169 6.49 -4.03 -2.04
N ALA A 170 6.88 -3.00 -2.77
CA ALA A 170 6.41 -2.73 -4.11
C ALA A 170 7.61 -2.58 -5.04
N GLY A 171 7.51 -3.15 -6.24
CA GLY A 171 8.56 -3.05 -7.24
C GLY A 171 8.10 -3.62 -8.56
N PHE A 172 9.04 -3.76 -9.48
CA PHE A 172 8.83 -4.35 -10.79
C PHE A 172 10.11 -4.94 -11.36
N LEU A 173 9.96 -5.92 -12.24
CA LEU A 173 11.03 -6.44 -13.09
C LEU A 173 11.33 -5.44 -14.22
N HIS A 174 12.57 -4.96 -14.32
CA HIS A 174 12.99 -4.11 -15.45
C HIS A 174 13.95 -4.88 -16.36
N ILE A 175 13.51 -5.11 -17.60
CA ILE A 175 14.36 -5.54 -18.70
C ILE A 175 14.53 -4.31 -19.60
N PRO A 176 15.70 -3.64 -19.55
CA PRO A 176 15.89 -2.41 -20.31
C PRO A 176 15.70 -2.61 -21.82
N HIS A 177 15.13 -1.60 -22.47
CA HIS A 177 14.89 -1.63 -23.91
C HIS A 177 15.23 -0.29 -24.59
N ALA A 178 15.14 -0.22 -25.92
CA ALA A 178 15.64 0.92 -26.69
C ALA A 178 15.00 2.26 -26.29
N GLU A 179 13.73 2.23 -25.90
CA GLU A 179 12.95 3.39 -25.45
C GLU A 179 13.33 3.88 -24.04
N ASP A 180 14.20 3.19 -23.30
CA ASP A 180 14.79 3.69 -22.04
C ASP A 180 15.92 4.70 -22.27
N ILE A 181 16.32 4.96 -23.52
CA ILE A 181 17.34 5.95 -23.86
C ILE A 181 16.67 7.28 -24.23
N PRO A 182 17.05 8.42 -23.62
CA PRO A 182 18.17 8.60 -22.69
C PRO A 182 17.85 8.33 -21.21
N ASN A 183 16.56 8.25 -20.86
CA ASN A 183 16.09 7.97 -19.50
C ASN A 183 14.88 7.04 -19.55
N THR A 184 14.79 6.13 -18.58
CA THR A 184 13.57 5.36 -18.33
C THR A 184 12.40 6.28 -18.04
N VAL A 185 11.26 5.99 -18.66
CA VAL A 185 10.04 6.79 -18.53
C VAL A 185 9.27 6.42 -17.26
N THR A 186 8.48 7.36 -16.73
CA THR A 186 7.66 7.12 -15.53
C THR A 186 6.36 6.38 -15.83
N VAL A 187 5.89 6.41 -17.09
CA VAL A 187 4.61 5.80 -17.50
C VAL A 187 4.72 4.29 -17.38
N GLY A 188 3.89 3.68 -16.53
CA GLY A 188 3.87 2.23 -16.30
C GLY A 188 4.83 1.74 -15.21
N ASN A 189 5.85 2.51 -14.86
CA ASN A 189 6.85 2.16 -13.83
C ASN A 189 6.44 2.59 -12.41
N GLY A 190 5.14 2.84 -12.20
CA GLY A 190 4.59 3.20 -10.89
C GLY A 190 4.29 1.96 -10.04
N GLY A 191 4.77 1.98 -8.80
CA GLY A 191 4.43 1.01 -7.75
C GLY A 191 4.07 1.71 -6.45
N GLY A 192 3.38 1.02 -5.55
CA GLY A 192 3.10 1.55 -4.22
C GLY A 192 1.93 0.89 -3.51
N VAL A 193 1.34 1.62 -2.56
CA VAL A 193 0.22 1.17 -1.75
C VAL A 193 -0.80 2.30 -1.59
N LEU A 194 -2.08 1.95 -1.65
CA LEU A 194 -3.17 2.82 -1.23
C LEU A 194 -3.69 2.36 0.13
N LEU A 195 -3.83 3.31 1.05
CA LEU A 195 -4.54 3.13 2.31
C LEU A 195 -5.96 3.66 2.14
N ARG A 196 -6.93 2.76 2.12
CA ARG A 196 -8.33 3.10 1.84
C ARG A 196 -9.21 2.86 3.05
N PRO A 197 -10.00 3.84 3.53
CA PRO A 197 -10.95 3.57 4.59
C PRO A 197 -11.95 2.51 4.12
N HIS A 198 -12.22 1.52 4.97
CA HIS A 198 -13.21 0.48 4.69
C HIS A 198 -14.01 0.20 5.97
N ASN A 199 -15.29 0.58 5.95
CA ASN A 199 -16.13 0.65 7.15
C ASN A 199 -15.54 1.50 8.28
N TYR A 200 -14.51 2.31 8.02
CA TYR A 200 -13.97 3.23 9.01
C TYR A 200 -14.99 4.32 9.34
N PHE A 201 -15.54 4.95 8.32
CA PHE A 201 -16.59 5.96 8.44
C PHE A 201 -17.99 5.32 8.41
N ASN A 202 -18.98 6.13 8.76
CA ASN A 202 -20.40 5.74 8.71
C ASN A 202 -21.01 5.92 7.32
N GLU A 203 -20.37 6.71 6.47
CA GLU A 203 -20.71 7.04 5.08
C GLU A 203 -19.45 7.54 4.38
N ASP A 204 -19.52 7.83 3.08
CA ASP A 204 -18.41 8.44 2.35
C ASP A 204 -18.11 9.85 2.89
N PRO A 205 -16.90 10.14 3.40
CA PRO A 205 -16.53 11.47 3.87
C PRO A 205 -16.68 12.57 2.81
N SER A 206 -16.60 12.23 1.53
CA SER A 206 -16.68 13.22 0.44
C SER A 206 -18.05 13.87 0.30
N ILE A 207 -19.11 13.28 0.89
CA ILE A 207 -20.46 13.86 0.90
C ILE A 207 -20.52 15.22 1.61
N HIS A 208 -19.58 15.49 2.52
CA HIS A 208 -19.46 16.76 3.24
C HIS A 208 -18.45 17.71 2.59
N SER A 209 -18.00 17.42 1.36
CA SER A 209 -17.07 18.28 0.63
C SER A 209 -17.72 19.63 0.33
N ALA A 210 -17.02 20.71 0.68
CA ALA A 210 -17.41 22.06 0.27
C ALA A 210 -17.44 22.22 -1.25
N ASP A 211 -16.68 21.41 -1.98
CA ASP A 211 -16.60 21.45 -3.44
C ASP A 211 -17.62 20.51 -4.11
N SER A 212 -18.47 19.83 -3.34
CA SER A 212 -19.57 19.04 -3.89
C SER A 212 -20.59 19.94 -4.60
N VAL A 213 -21.11 19.47 -5.74
CA VAL A 213 -22.09 20.21 -6.55
C VAL A 213 -23.29 19.32 -6.81
N PHE A 214 -24.47 19.82 -6.45
CA PHE A 214 -25.76 19.21 -6.75
C PHE A 214 -26.74 20.32 -7.13
N PHE A 215 -27.43 20.19 -8.26
CA PHE A 215 -28.48 21.12 -8.68
C PHE A 215 -29.64 20.35 -9.33
N SER A 216 -30.85 20.86 -9.15
CA SER A 216 -32.04 20.32 -9.80
C SER A 216 -32.17 20.82 -11.24
N PRO A 217 -32.86 20.08 -12.13
CA PRO A 217 -33.16 20.58 -13.48
C PRO A 217 -33.79 21.97 -13.44
N GLY A 218 -33.30 22.89 -14.27
CA GLY A 218 -33.73 24.30 -14.32
C GLY A 218 -32.88 25.26 -13.46
N ALA A 219 -31.94 24.77 -12.65
CA ALA A 219 -31.05 25.59 -11.83
C ALA A 219 -29.63 25.74 -12.41
N GLU A 220 -29.41 25.33 -13.66
CA GLU A 220 -28.08 25.21 -14.28
C GLU A 220 -27.31 26.54 -14.28
N ASN A 221 -28.01 27.66 -14.47
CA ASN A 221 -27.41 28.99 -14.62
C ASN A 221 -27.46 29.84 -13.33
N SER A 222 -27.98 29.31 -12.22
CA SER A 222 -28.13 30.05 -10.96
C SER A 222 -26.91 29.84 -10.06
N CYS A 223 -26.14 30.90 -9.81
CA CYS A 223 -25.01 30.88 -8.88
C CYS A 223 -25.42 30.52 -7.44
N ASP A 224 -26.66 30.84 -7.03
CA ASP A 224 -27.19 30.52 -5.70
C ASP A 224 -27.27 29.01 -5.45
N ASN A 225 -27.48 28.22 -6.51
CA ASN A 225 -27.72 26.77 -6.41
C ASN A 225 -26.67 25.92 -7.14
N ASN A 226 -25.86 26.52 -8.02
CA ASN A 226 -24.82 25.85 -8.78
C ASN A 226 -23.51 26.66 -8.71
N ARG A 227 -22.58 26.25 -7.84
CA ARG A 227 -21.25 26.90 -7.72
C ARG A 227 -20.46 26.93 -9.03
N MET A 228 -20.67 25.96 -9.93
CA MET A 228 -20.00 25.98 -11.24
C MET A 228 -20.47 27.14 -12.12
N ALA A 229 -21.73 27.58 -11.96
CA ALA A 229 -22.25 28.75 -12.67
C ALA A 229 -21.57 30.05 -12.18
N CYS A 230 -21.16 30.12 -10.91
CA CYS A 230 -20.38 31.23 -10.37
C CYS A 230 -18.93 31.22 -10.89
N LEU A 231 -18.29 30.04 -10.88
CA LEU A 231 -16.89 29.89 -11.30
C LEU A 231 -16.66 30.30 -12.76
N ALA A 232 -17.66 30.14 -13.62
CA ALA A 232 -17.59 30.63 -15.00
C ALA A 232 -17.52 32.16 -15.11
N GLN A 233 -17.93 32.90 -14.06
CA GLN A 233 -17.98 34.36 -14.02
C GLN A 233 -16.78 34.96 -13.28
N GLU A 234 -16.21 34.24 -12.31
CA GLU A 234 -15.05 34.66 -11.51
C GLU A 234 -13.74 34.06 -12.06
N THR A 235 -13.32 34.54 -13.22
CA THR A 235 -12.04 34.13 -13.81
C THR A 235 -10.94 35.14 -13.48
N CYS A 236 -10.17 34.87 -12.43
CA CYS A 236 -8.86 35.50 -12.25
C CYS A 236 -7.77 34.42 -12.27
N SER A 237 -6.82 34.54 -13.19
CA SER A 237 -5.60 33.73 -13.16
C SER A 237 -4.54 34.52 -12.40
N PRO A 238 -3.74 33.88 -11.52
CA PRO A 238 -2.56 34.51 -10.99
C PRO A 238 -1.60 34.87 -12.13
N VAL A 239 -0.81 35.93 -11.93
CA VAL A 239 0.38 36.18 -12.76
C VAL A 239 1.41 35.12 -12.38
N LEU A 240 1.86 34.34 -13.35
CA LEU A 240 2.87 33.32 -13.14
C LEU A 240 4.25 33.99 -13.18
N GLU A 241 4.98 33.94 -12.08
CA GLU A 241 6.38 34.34 -12.04
C GLU A 241 7.23 33.42 -12.93
N PRO A 242 8.29 33.93 -13.58
CA PRO A 242 9.22 33.08 -14.31
C PRO A 242 9.83 32.01 -13.41
N PHE A 243 9.92 30.78 -13.92
CA PHE A 243 10.53 29.67 -13.21
C PHE A 243 12.00 29.97 -12.85
N THR A 244 12.39 29.71 -11.60
CA THR A 244 13.76 29.85 -11.10
C THR A 244 14.32 28.50 -10.66
N PHE A 245 15.58 28.21 -11.02
CA PHE A 245 16.31 27.01 -10.60
C PHE A 245 17.65 27.39 -9.98
N HIS A 246 17.87 27.00 -8.72
CA HIS A 246 19.05 27.41 -7.95
C HIS A 246 20.32 26.58 -8.25
N GLY A 247 20.24 25.63 -9.18
CA GLY A 247 21.40 24.82 -9.58
C GLY A 247 21.80 23.80 -8.52
N PHE A 248 23.07 23.43 -8.56
CA PHE A 248 23.66 22.41 -7.69
C PHE A 248 24.48 23.07 -6.58
N GLU A 249 24.30 22.62 -5.34
CA GLU A 249 25.13 23.05 -4.22
C GLU A 249 26.51 22.38 -4.26
N GLY A 250 27.55 23.14 -3.90
CA GLY A 250 28.86 22.58 -3.62
C GLY A 250 29.88 23.64 -3.25
N VAL A 251 30.11 23.87 -1.96
CA VAL A 251 31.44 23.90 -1.32
C VAL A 251 31.22 23.72 0.19
N MET A 252 31.66 22.60 0.76
CA MET A 252 31.99 22.58 2.20
C MET A 252 33.24 23.45 2.36
N LYS A 253 33.07 24.72 2.75
CA LYS A 253 34.18 25.54 3.21
C LYS A 253 34.46 25.14 4.65
N PHE A 254 35.51 24.34 4.85
CA PHE A 254 36.15 24.25 6.14
C PHE A 254 37.07 25.47 6.24
N GLU A 255 36.74 26.43 7.09
CA GLU A 255 37.69 27.48 7.50
C GLU A 255 38.66 26.83 8.49
N ASP A 256 39.96 27.03 8.27
CA ASP A 256 41.08 26.52 9.09
C ASP A 256 41.13 27.15 10.50
#